data_AF-A0A256Y7X6-F1
#
_entry.id   AF-A0A256Y7X6-F1
#
_cell.length_a   1.000
_cell.length_b   1.000
_cell.length_c   1.000
_cell.angle_alpha   90.00
_cell.angle_beta   90.00
_cell.angle_gamma   90.00
#
_symmetry.space_group_name_H-M   'P 1'
#
loop_
_entity.id
_entity.type
_entity.pdbx_description
1 polymer ?
#
loop_
_entity_poly.entity_id
_entity_poly.type
_entity_poly.pdbx_seq_one_letter_code
_entity_poly.pdbx_strand_id
1 'polypeptide(L)' 'MVNTNLVNYIRTNLAKGFSIYSIKQRLLAQGVSDYEIKEAILALNRPQRLRSPPLPSGVVKPFY' A
#
# COMPACT_ATOMS: atom_id res chain seq x y z
N MET A 1 -9.64 12.02 2.06
CA MET A 1 -9.03 11.44 0.84
C MET A 1 -7.57 11.18 1.15
N VAL A 2 -7.05 9.96 0.92
CA VAL A 2 -5.63 9.68 1.16
C VAL A 2 -4.80 10.35 0.06
N ASN A 3 -3.80 11.14 0.44
CA ASN A 3 -2.96 11.87 -0.50
C ASN A 3 -2.03 10.90 -1.26
N THR A 4 -2.37 10.61 -2.51
CA THR A 4 -1.67 9.63 -3.35
C THR A 4 -0.19 9.98 -3.56
N ASN A 5 0.15 11.28 -3.55
CA ASN A 5 1.53 11.76 -3.66
C ASN A 5 2.35 11.40 -2.43
N LEU A 6 1.76 11.49 -1.23
CA LEU A 6 2.40 11.09 0.02
C LEU A 6 2.70 9.59 0.04
N VAL A 7 1.72 8.78 -0.38
CA VAL A 7 1.85 7.32 -0.50
C VAL A 7 2.97 6.94 -1.47
N ASN A 8 3.02 7.57 -2.65
CA ASN A 8 4.07 7.33 -3.64
C ASN A 8 5.44 7.77 -3.15
N TYR A 9 5.54 8.90 -2.44
CA TYR A 9 6.77 9.36 -1.82
C TYR A 9 7.31 8.35 -0.80
N ILE A 10 6.46 7.88 0.13
CA ILE A 10 6.84 6.90 1.14
C ILE A 10 7.27 5.59 0.45
N ARG A 11 6.51 5.10 -0.54
CA ARG A 11 6.86 3.90 -1.31
C ARG A 11 8.24 4.00 -1.97
N THR A 12 8.52 5.15 -2.60
CA THR A 12 9.78 5.38 -3.32
C THR A 12 10.97 5.43 -2.36
N ASN A 13 10.80 6.06 -1.20
CA ASN A 13 11.87 6.11 -0.19
C ASN A 13 12.10 4.74 0.47
N LEU A 14 11.05 3.96 0.71
CA LEU A 14 11.18 2.57 1.18
C LEU A 14 11.92 1.70 0.15
N ALA A 15 11.59 1.83 -1.13
CA ALA A 15 12.29 1.10 -2.21
C ALA A 15 13.77 1.48 -2.32
N LYS A 16 14.14 2.69 -1.92
CA LYS A 16 15.54 3.16 -1.83
C LYS A 16 16.27 2.70 -0.55
N GLY A 17 15.59 1.97 0.34
CA GLY A 17 16.16 1.47 1.59
C GLY A 17 16.13 2.44 2.77
N PHE A 18 15.41 3.56 2.68
CA PHE A 18 15.22 4.45 3.83
C PHE A 18 14.31 3.81 4.88
N SER A 19 14.64 4.00 6.15
CA SER A 19 13.78 3.55 7.24
C SER A 19 12.49 4.38 7.33
N ILE A 20 11.40 3.75 7.78
CA ILE A 20 10.12 4.44 8.04
C ILE A 20 10.34 5.63 8.99
N TYR A 21 11.20 5.47 10.00
CA TYR A 21 11.53 6.53 10.94
C TYR A 21 12.15 7.75 10.24
N SER A 22 13.15 7.54 9.38
CA SER A 22 13.79 8.62 8.61
C SER A 22 12.81 9.34 7.67
N ILE A 23 11.93 8.59 7.02
CA ILE A 23 10.89 9.13 6.14
C ILE A 23 9.91 9.99 6.94
N LYS A 24 9.46 9.49 8.10
CA LYS A 24 8.57 10.20 9.01
C LYS A 24 9.16 11.52 9.49
N GLN A 25 10.43 11.53 9.91
CA GLN A 25 11.12 12.75 10.33
C GLN A 25 11.16 13.80 9.23
N ARG A 26 11.45 13.40 7.98
CA ARG A 26 11.46 14.31 6.82
C ARG A 26 10.07 14.89 6.53
N LEU A 27 9.02 14.06 6.60
CA LEU A 27 7.65 14.51 6.34
C LEU A 27 7.14 15.45 7.43
N LEU A 28 7.46 15.18 8.70
CA LEU A 28 7.16 16.09 9.81
C LEU A 28 7.88 17.43 9.66
N ALA A 29 9.14 17.41 9.22
CA ALA A 29 9.90 18.64 8.95
C ALA A 29 9.32 19.47 7.78
N GLN A 30 8.56 18.84 6.88
CA GLN A 30 7.83 19.51 5.80
C GLN A 30 6.43 19.99 6.22
N GLY A 31 6.04 19.79 7.48
CA GLY A 31 4.73 20.19 8.01
C GLY A 31 3.61 19.19 7.74
N VAL A 32 3.91 17.97 7.29
CA VAL A 32 2.90 16.91 7.13
C VAL A 32 2.51 16.38 8.51
N SER A 33 1.21 16.22 8.76
CA SER A 33 0.73 15.71 10.04
C SER A 33 1.10 14.25 10.28
N ASP A 34 1.42 13.90 11.52
CA ASP A 34 1.64 12.50 11.95
C ASP A 34 0.47 11.59 11.55
N TYR A 35 -0.75 12.11 11.61
CA TYR A 35 -1.96 11.41 11.22
C TYR A 35 -1.94 11.04 9.73
N GLU A 36 -1.62 11.99 8.84
CA GLU A 36 -1.57 11.73 7.40
C GLU A 36 -0.46 10.75 7.02
N ILE A 37 0.68 10.81 7.71
CA ILE A 37 1.80 9.89 7.52
C ILE A 37 1.37 8.46 7.89
N LYS A 38 0.69 8.29 9.03
CA LYS A 38 0.16 6.98 9.46
C LYS A 38 -0.86 6.43 8.47
N GLU A 39 -1.81 7.24 8.03
CA GLU A 39 -2.81 6.85 7.03
C GLU A 39 -2.15 6.39 5.72
N ALA A 40 -1.11 7.08 5.25
CA ALA A 40 -0.39 6.70 4.05
C ALA A 40 0.43 5.41 4.21
N ILE A 41 1.05 5.17 5.37
CA ILE A 41 1.73 3.91 5.69
C ILE A 41 0.74 2.75 5.77
N LEU A 42 -0.43 2.96 6.39
CA LEU A 42 -1.49 1.97 6.44
C LEU A 42 -2.01 1.63 5.05
N ALA A 43 -2.16 2.63 4.17
CA ALA A 43 -2.55 2.42 2.78
C ALA A 43 -1.53 1.58 1.98
N LEU A 44 -0.24 1.65 2.31
CA LEU A 44 0.81 0.81 1.70
C LEU A 44 0.77 -0.63 2.20
N ASN A 45 0.50 -0.83 3.48
CA ASN A 45 0.44 -2.16 4.11
C ASN A 45 -0.89 -2.85 3.95
N ARG A 46 -1.92 -2.19 3.39
CA ARG A 46 -3.14 -2.89 3.02
C ARG A 46 -2.75 -3.96 2.00
N PRO A 47 -2.90 -5.26 2.33
CA PRO A 47 -2.81 -6.27 1.30
C PRO A 47 -3.87 -5.85 0.29
N GLN A 48 -3.46 -5.48 -0.92
CA GLN A 48 -4.37 -5.54 -2.05
C GLN A 48 -4.95 -6.94 -1.94
N ARG A 49 -6.25 -7.04 -1.59
CA ARG A 49 -6.93 -8.32 -1.65
C ARG A 49 -6.60 -8.82 -3.05
N LEU A 50 -5.71 -9.79 -3.11
CA LEU A 50 -5.41 -10.53 -4.31
C LEU A 50 -6.80 -10.94 -4.75
N ARG A 51 -7.24 -10.31 -5.82
CA ARG A 51 -8.47 -10.64 -6.50
C ARG A 51 -8.18 -12.06 -6.94
N SER A 52 -8.54 -13.01 -6.09
CA SER A 52 -8.46 -14.43 -6.38
C SER A 52 -9.07 -14.55 -7.77
N PRO A 53 -8.33 -15.09 -8.75
CA PRO A 53 -8.88 -15.24 -10.09
C PRO A 53 -10.25 -15.90 -9.93
N PRO A 54 -11.30 -15.42 -10.63
CA PRO A 54 -12.60 -16.08 -10.55
C PRO A 54 -12.37 -17.56 -10.81
N LEU A 55 -12.78 -18.42 -9.87
CA LEU A 55 -12.74 -19.86 -10.10
C LEU A 55 -13.45 -20.11 -11.44
N PRO A 56 -12.86 -20.88 -12.37
CA PRO A 56 -13.57 -21.25 -13.58
C PRO A 56 -14.82 -22.03 -13.17
N SER A 57 -15.98 -21.38 -13.28
CA SER A 57 -17.27 -22.03 -13.13
C SER A 57 -17.37 -23.14 -14.16
N GLY A 58 -17.46 -24.38 -13.66
CA GLY A 58 -18.04 -25.50 -14.39
C GLY A 58 -17.17 -26.11 -15.49
N VAL A 59 -16.13 -26.86 -15.11
CA VAL A 59 -15.79 -28.05 -15.90
C VAL A 59 -16.81 -29.13 -15.52
N VAL A 60 -17.98 -29.10 -16.14
CA VAL A 60 -18.90 -30.24 -16.12
C VAL A 60 -18.31 -31.27 -17.07
N LYS A 61 -17.55 -32.24 -16.54
CA LYS A 61 -17.30 -33.51 -17.22
C LYS A 61 -18.23 -34.56 -16.61
N PRO A 62 -19.28 -35.02 -17.30
CA PRO A 62 -19.81 -36.32 -16.99
C PRO A 62 -18.79 -37.37 -17.48
N PHE A 63 -18.27 -38.13 -16.52
CA PHE A 63 -17.60 -39.40 -16.76
C PHE A 63 -18.66 -40.45 -17.11
N TYR A 64 -18.35 -41.25 -18.14
CA TYR A 64 -18.96 -42.52 -18.58
C TYR A 64 -20.43 -42.53 -19.00
#